data_AF-A0A966WIA8-F1
#
_entry.id   AF-A0A966WIA8-F1
#
_cell.length_a   1.000
_cell.length_b   1.000
_cell.length_c   1.000
_cell.angle_alpha   90.00
_cell.angle_beta   90.00
_cell.angle_gamma   90.00
#
_symmetry.space_group_name_H-M   'P 1'
#
loop_
_entity.id
_entity.type
_entity.pdbx_description
1 polymer ?
#
loop_
_entity_poly.entity_id
_entity_poly.type
_entity_poly.pdbx_seq_one_letter_code
_entity_poly.pdbx_strand_id
1 'polypeptide(L)'
;MAAILLFFSTSAASQQPVQPLPKVGSCPLGYYSSGSYCVPSRSGNARGALEKSGGSCPLGFYSSGSYCVSSPSNNRQAIPKQGSSCPLGWFSSGSYCVQSR
;
A
#
# COMPACT_ATOMS: atom_id res chain seq x y z
N MET A 1 25.36 -28.64 28.63
CA MET A 1 23.96 -28.40 28.22
C MET A 1 23.97 -27.32 27.15
N ALA A 2 23.64 -27.68 25.90
CA ALA A 2 23.66 -26.77 24.76
C ALA A 2 22.39 -25.92 24.73
N ALA A 3 22.55 -24.59 24.67
CA ALA A 3 21.44 -23.65 24.56
C ALA A 3 20.98 -23.57 23.09
N ILE A 4 19.78 -24.05 22.81
CA ILE A 4 19.15 -23.97 21.49
C ILE A 4 18.56 -22.57 21.34
N LEU A 5 19.19 -21.73 20.52
CA LEU A 5 18.67 -20.42 20.13
C LEU A 5 17.60 -20.61 19.04
N LEU A 6 16.33 -20.51 19.42
CA LEU A 6 15.21 -20.49 18.49
C LEU A 6 15.15 -19.13 17.79
N PHE A 7 15.56 -19.08 16.52
CA PHE A 7 15.33 -17.94 15.65
C PHE A 7 13.84 -17.90 15.27
N PHE A 8 13.07 -17.02 15.92
CA PHE A 8 11.70 -16.73 15.50
C PHE A 8 11.74 -15.95 14.18
N SER A 9 11.48 -16.62 13.06
CA SER A 9 11.22 -15.95 11.78
C SER A 9 9.89 -15.20 11.89
N THR A 10 9.96 -13.89 12.11
CA THR A 10 8.77 -13.03 12.08
C THR A 10 8.31 -12.92 10.62
N SER A 11 7.20 -13.58 10.29
CA SER A 11 6.54 -13.42 9.00
C SER A 11 5.96 -12.00 8.94
N ALA A 12 6.72 -11.05 8.39
CA ALA A 12 6.20 -9.73 8.09
C ALA A 12 5.14 -9.88 7.00
N ALA A 13 3.87 -9.90 7.40
CA ALA A 13 2.76 -9.84 6.46
C ALA A 13 2.92 -8.55 5.64
N SER A 14 3.17 -8.69 4.34
CA SER A 14 3.40 -7.58 3.41
C SER A 14 2.11 -6.82 3.11
N GLN A 15 1.59 -6.09 4.10
CA GLN A 15 0.45 -5.21 3.93
C GLN A 15 0.91 -3.84 3.43
N GLN A 16 0.11 -3.21 2.57
CA GLN A 16 0.36 -1.85 2.14
C GLN A 16 0.42 -0.92 3.37
N PRO A 17 1.50 -0.15 3.58
CA PRO A 17 1.62 0.76 4.70
C PRO A 17 0.48 1.79 4.76
N VAL A 18 -0.06 1.96 5.96
CA VAL A 18 -1.01 3.03 6.30
C VAL A 18 -0.21 4.26 6.70
N GLN A 19 -0.03 5.18 5.78
CA GLN A 19 0.76 6.40 5.99
C GLN A 19 0.01 7.64 5.46
N PRO A 20 0.34 8.85 5.96
CA PRO A 20 -0.19 10.08 5.41
C PRO A 20 0.15 10.20 3.92
N LEU A 21 -0.83 10.63 3.13
CA LEU A 21 -0.71 10.77 1.68
C LEU A 21 -0.84 12.23 1.29
N PRO A 22 -0.12 12.72 0.27
CA PRO A 22 -0.35 14.06 -0.27
C PRO A 22 -1.79 14.15 -0.78
N LYS A 23 -2.48 15.26 -0.50
CA LYS A 23 -3.88 15.47 -0.87
C LYS A 23 -4.01 15.90 -2.34
N VAL A 24 -4.49 15.00 -3.19
CA VAL A 24 -4.75 15.20 -4.61
C VAL A 24 -6.27 15.08 -4.81
N GLY A 25 -7.00 16.16 -4.50
CA GLY A 25 -8.47 16.17 -4.51
C GLY A 25 -9.08 15.63 -3.21
N SER A 26 -9.95 14.64 -3.31
CA SER A 26 -10.68 14.07 -2.16
C SER A 26 -9.91 12.93 -1.50
N CYS A 27 -9.81 12.94 -0.17
CA CYS A 27 -9.15 11.88 0.58
C CYS A 27 -9.87 10.53 0.45
N PRO A 28 -9.13 9.41 0.47
CA PRO A 28 -9.73 8.09 0.37
C PRO A 28 -10.50 7.70 1.64
N LEU A 29 -11.31 6.63 1.52
CA LEU A 29 -12.06 6.09 2.66
C LEU A 29 -11.11 5.73 3.82
N GLY A 30 -11.48 6.14 5.03
CA GLY A 30 -10.67 5.91 6.24
C GLY A 30 -9.56 6.95 6.46
N TYR A 31 -9.43 7.94 5.58
CA TYR A 31 -8.53 9.08 5.73
C TYR A 31 -9.33 10.37 5.91
N TYR A 32 -8.77 11.31 6.65
CA TYR A 32 -9.32 12.65 6.81
C TYR A 32 -8.36 13.69 6.25
N SER A 33 -8.93 14.79 5.74
CA SER A 33 -8.16 15.90 5.21
C SER A 33 -7.53 16.69 6.37
N SER A 34 -6.22 16.82 6.38
CA SER A 34 -5.47 17.65 7.31
C SER A 34 -4.52 18.54 6.51
N GLY A 35 -4.96 19.76 6.18
CA GLY A 35 -4.23 20.66 5.28
C GLY A 35 -4.05 20.06 3.88
N SER A 36 -2.79 19.99 3.42
CA SER A 36 -2.39 19.44 2.12
C SER A 36 -2.16 17.92 2.14
N TYR A 37 -2.55 17.23 3.21
CA TYR A 37 -2.36 15.79 3.36
C TYR A 37 -3.66 15.09 3.77
N CYS A 38 -3.79 13.84 3.38
CA CYS A 38 -4.78 12.90 3.85
C CYS A 38 -4.13 12.05 4.94
N VAL A 39 -4.61 12.17 6.17
CA VAL A 39 -4.07 11.46 7.34
C VAL A 39 -4.97 10.27 7.65
N PRO A 40 -4.41 9.08 7.92
CA PRO A 40 -5.20 7.90 8.25
C PRO A 40 -5.94 8.09 9.57
N SER A 41 -7.23 7.73 9.59
CA SER A 41 -8.03 7.73 10.81
C SER A 41 -7.57 6.60 11.75
N ARG A 42 -7.46 6.92 13.04
CA ARG A 42 -7.08 5.96 14.09
C ARG A 42 -8.16 4.90 14.36
N SER A 43 -9.36 5.04 13.78
CA SER A 43 -10.50 4.13 13.96
C SER A 43 -10.32 2.73 13.36
N GLY A 44 -9.15 2.37 12.84
CA GLY A 44 -8.89 1.03 12.26
C GLY A 44 -9.47 0.80 10.86
N ASN A 45 -10.22 1.76 10.32
CA ASN A 45 -10.75 1.71 8.95
C ASN A 45 -9.76 2.23 7.90
N ALA A 46 -8.67 2.89 8.32
CA ALA A 46 -7.63 3.34 7.42
C ALA A 46 -6.83 2.15 6.88
N ARG A 47 -6.82 1.98 5.56
CA ARG A 47 -6.08 0.93 4.87
C ARG A 47 -4.95 1.54 4.09
N GLY A 48 -3.93 0.73 3.78
CA GLY A 48 -2.84 1.20 2.95
C GLY A 48 -3.39 1.72 1.63
N ALA A 49 -3.12 2.98 1.37
CA ALA A 49 -3.54 3.66 0.16
C ALA A 49 -2.31 4.30 -0.49
N LEU A 50 -2.41 4.50 -1.79
CA LEU A 50 -1.37 5.09 -2.61
C LEU A 50 -2.01 6.07 -3.59
N GLU A 51 -1.25 7.06 -4.01
CA GLU A 51 -1.69 8.00 -5.04
C GLU A 51 -1.96 7.25 -6.35
N LYS A 52 -3.07 7.58 -7.01
CA LYS A 52 -3.43 7.06 -8.33
C LYS A 52 -2.55 7.73 -9.40
N SER A 53 -1.58 7.00 -9.91
CA SER A 53 -0.68 7.38 -10.99
C SER A 53 -1.20 6.75 -12.29
N GLY A 54 -1.77 7.58 -13.15
CA GLY A 54 -2.43 7.15 -14.39
C GLY A 54 -3.90 6.75 -14.20
N GLY A 55 -4.40 5.84 -15.06
CA GLY A 55 -5.83 5.52 -15.17
C GLY A 55 -6.32 4.37 -14.28
N SER A 56 -5.43 3.49 -13.81
CA SER A 56 -5.82 2.19 -13.23
C SER A 56 -5.07 1.89 -11.94
N CYS A 57 -5.72 1.20 -11.00
CA CYS A 57 -5.11 0.78 -9.75
C CYS A 57 -4.42 -0.59 -9.88
N PRO A 58 -3.41 -0.87 -9.04
CA PRO A 58 -2.74 -2.17 -9.03
C PRO A 58 -3.67 -3.31 -8.62
N LEU A 59 -3.28 -4.54 -8.96
CA LEU A 59 -4.02 -5.74 -8.56
C LEU A 59 -4.17 -5.82 -7.02
N GLY A 60 -5.41 -6.00 -6.55
CA GLY A 60 -5.75 -6.04 -5.12
C GLY A 60 -6.09 -4.67 -4.51
N PHE A 61 -6.01 -3.60 -5.30
CA PHE A 61 -6.39 -2.24 -4.90
C PHE A 61 -7.61 -1.78 -5.69
N TYR A 62 -8.48 -0.99 -5.06
CA TYR A 62 -9.63 -0.39 -5.71
C TYR A 62 -9.46 1.12 -5.84
N SER A 63 -10.02 1.70 -6.90
CA SER A 63 -10.00 3.15 -7.10
C SER A 63 -10.95 3.84 -6.13
N SER A 64 -10.43 4.82 -5.39
CA SER A 64 -11.17 5.70 -4.48
C SER A 64 -10.79 7.15 -4.82
N GLY A 65 -11.43 7.71 -5.83
CA GLY A 65 -11.08 9.03 -6.37
C GLY A 65 -9.67 9.02 -6.99
N SER A 66 -8.81 9.93 -6.51
CA SER A 66 -7.40 10.05 -6.94
C SER A 66 -6.45 9.09 -6.23
N TYR A 67 -6.96 8.08 -5.52
CA TYR A 67 -6.17 7.13 -4.76
C TYR A 67 -6.55 5.70 -5.09
N CYS A 68 -5.61 4.79 -4.88
CA CYS A 68 -5.84 3.36 -4.88
C CYS A 68 -5.73 2.84 -3.45
N VAL A 69 -6.81 2.25 -2.94
CA VAL A 69 -6.91 1.77 -1.56
C VAL A 69 -6.84 0.26 -1.57
N SER A 70 -6.10 -0.32 -0.62
CA SER A 70 -5.94 -1.76 -0.53
C SER A 70 -7.27 -2.42 -0.15
N SER A 71 -7.62 -3.49 -0.86
CA SER A 71 -8.79 -4.30 -0.52
C SER A 71 -8.58 -4.96 0.86
N PRO A 72 -9.65 -5.25 1.62
CA PRO A 72 -9.51 -5.85 2.95
C PRO A 72 -8.83 -7.22 2.92
N SER A 73 -9.01 -7.97 1.82
CA SER A 73 -8.39 -9.28 1.59
C SER A 73 -7.02 -9.19 0.90
N ASN A 74 -6.47 -7.98 0.71
CA ASN A 74 -5.22 -7.78 0.00
C ASN A 74 -4.05 -7.63 0.97
N ASN A 75 -3.21 -8.66 1.01
CA ASN A 75 -1.96 -8.72 1.77
C ASN A 75 -0.75 -8.50 0.85
N ARG A 76 -0.89 -7.63 -0.15
CA ARG A 76 0.20 -7.26 -1.05
C ARG A 76 0.54 -5.79 -0.88
N GLN A 77 1.81 -5.48 -1.09
CA GLN A 77 2.29 -4.12 -1.24
C GLN A 77 2.29 -3.72 -2.72
N ALA A 78 1.99 -2.46 -2.98
CA ALA A 78 2.12 -1.86 -4.29
C ALA A 78 2.84 -0.52 -4.19
N ILE A 79 3.81 -0.30 -5.07
CA ILE A 79 4.58 0.94 -5.15
C ILE A 79 4.40 1.56 -6.55
N PRO A 80 4.42 2.90 -6.66
CA PRO A 80 4.47 3.55 -7.97
C PRO A 80 5.71 3.07 -8.71
N LYS A 81 5.53 2.73 -9.99
CA LYS A 81 6.62 2.29 -10.84
C LYS A 81 7.55 3.47 -11.12
N GLN A 82 8.79 3.41 -10.64
CA GLN A 82 9.81 4.40 -10.94
C GLN A 82 10.56 3.98 -12.20
N GLY A 83 10.17 4.54 -13.35
CA GLY A 83 10.77 4.23 -14.66
C GLY A 83 10.11 3.07 -15.39
N SER A 84 10.92 2.23 -16.07
CA SER A 84 10.41 1.20 -17.00
C SER A 84 10.32 -0.21 -16.39
N SER A 85 10.98 -0.46 -15.25
CA SER A 85 11.06 -1.78 -14.62
C SER A 85 10.63 -1.74 -13.15
N CYS A 86 10.23 -2.91 -12.64
CA CYS A 86 9.93 -3.12 -11.24
C CYS A 86 11.14 -3.76 -10.52
N PRO A 87 11.29 -3.53 -9.21
CA PRO A 87 12.36 -4.16 -8.43
C PRO A 87 12.24 -5.69 -8.42
N LEU A 88 13.35 -6.36 -8.13
CA LEU A 88 13.40 -7.83 -7.99
C LEU A 88 12.40 -8.28 -6.91
N GLY A 89 11.57 -9.29 -7.24
CA GLY A 89 10.48 -9.75 -6.37
C GLY A 89 9.16 -8.97 -6.52
N TRP A 90 9.07 -8.07 -7.50
CA TRP A 90 7.85 -7.33 -7.83
C TRP A 90 7.46 -7.54 -9.29
N PHE A 91 6.17 -7.50 -9.58
CA PHE A 91 5.64 -7.61 -10.94
C PHE A 91 4.93 -6.31 -11.37
N SER A 92 5.01 -6.00 -12.65
CA SER A 92 4.40 -4.79 -13.22
C SER A 92 2.87 -4.97 -13.29
N SER A 93 2.14 -4.00 -12.73
CA SER A 93 0.68 -3.90 -12.77
C SER A 93 0.29 -2.48 -13.18
N GLY A 94 0.26 -2.23 -14.50
CA GLY A 94 0.08 -0.89 -15.05
C GLY A 94 1.23 0.05 -14.65
N SER A 95 0.90 1.20 -14.07
CA SER A 95 1.84 2.21 -13.55
C SER A 95 2.43 1.85 -12.18
N TYR A 96 2.21 0.63 -11.70
CA TYR A 96 2.63 0.18 -10.37
C TYR A 96 3.43 -1.10 -10.43
N CYS A 97 4.18 -1.34 -9.37
CA CYS A 97 4.81 -2.60 -9.07
C CYS A 97 4.11 -3.21 -7.88
N VAL A 98 3.69 -4.46 -7.98
CA VAL A 98 3.05 -5.21 -6.89
C VAL A 98 3.99 -6.31 -6.42
N GLN A 99 4.11 -6.50 -5.12
CA GLN A 99 5.01 -7.49 -4.55
C GLN A 99 4.51 -8.91 -4.89
N SER A 100 5.41 -9.73 -5.43
CA SER A 100 5.19 -11.17 -5.56
C SER A 100 5.12 -11.77 -4.15
N ARG A 101 4.20 -12.72 -3.95
CA ARG A 101 3.89 -13.33 -2.64
C ARG A 101 5.13 -13.92 -1.98
#